data_AF-A0A445ATM7-F1
#
_entry.id   AF-A0A445ATM7-F1
#
_cell.length_a   1.000
_cell.length_b   1.000
_cell.length_c   1.000
_cell.angle_alpha   90.00
_cell.angle_beta   90.00
_cell.angle_gamma   90.00
#
_symmetry.space_group_name_H-M   'P 1'
#
loop_
_entity.id
_entity.type
_entity.pdbx_description
1 polymer ?
#
loop_
_entity_poly.entity_id
_entity_poly.type
_entity_poly.pdbx_seq_one_letter_code
_entity_poly.pdbx_strand_id
1 'polypeptide(L)'
;MQDNCFNTKSTFDFVTDETFSSSLLNHLLQTLSTLNRGVTRKNAFDSLITRLCKLQHVDDALHVIEYMARIDAGGCRPSATTFYPVLNILMRQKAIDHTRCVVDFMFTLSVNLDLTGHNYFLVAHRYTGDVAAAAGVLKKMEEDGIGADARTFDALVLGACKVKKVDGAMMLVKRMVDDGVPIRCWDIRCRFDY
;
A
#
# COMPACT_ATOMS: atom_id res chain seq x y z
N MET A 1 15.50 33.49 4.50
CA MET A 1 14.03 33.34 4.60
C MET A 1 13.71 31.90 4.33
N GLN A 2 13.01 31.27 5.26
CA GLN A 2 12.91 29.83 5.45
C GLN A 2 11.51 29.40 5.01
N ASP A 3 11.37 29.04 3.73
CA ASP A 3 10.08 28.63 3.18
C ASP A 3 9.77 27.18 3.56
N ASN A 4 9.09 27.04 4.70
CA ASN A 4 8.56 25.80 5.27
C ASN A 4 7.27 25.30 4.57
N CYS A 5 7.05 25.59 3.28
CA CYS A 5 5.73 25.41 2.63
C CYS A 5 5.51 24.10 1.84
N PHE A 6 6.43 23.13 1.85
CA PHE A 6 6.34 21.92 1.00
C PHE A 6 5.70 20.68 1.68
N ASN A 7 4.96 20.84 2.77
CA ASN A 7 4.49 19.72 3.60
C ASN A 7 2.97 19.53 3.68
N THR A 8 2.18 20.24 2.87
CA THR A 8 0.72 20.05 2.86
C THR A 8 0.30 19.08 1.77
N LYS A 9 -0.80 18.34 2.01
CA LYS A 9 -1.44 17.47 0.98
C LYS A 9 -1.79 18.22 -0.32
N SER A 10 -1.77 19.56 -0.29
CA SER A 10 -2.08 20.47 -1.38
C SER A 10 -0.87 21.03 -2.13
N THR A 11 0.37 20.75 -1.70
CA THR A 11 1.59 21.33 -2.28
C THR A 11 1.72 21.08 -3.78
N PHE A 12 1.26 19.92 -4.27
CA PHE A 12 1.31 19.55 -5.69
C PHE A 12 -0.07 19.59 -6.37
N ASP A 13 -1.05 20.31 -5.83
CA ASP A 13 -2.39 20.34 -6.44
C ASP A 13 -2.42 21.01 -7.82
N PHE A 14 -1.42 21.86 -8.11
CA PHE A 14 -1.21 22.44 -9.44
C PHE A 14 -0.81 21.41 -10.50
N VAL A 15 -0.28 20.24 -10.11
CA VAL A 15 0.02 19.14 -11.03
C VAL A 15 -1.28 18.46 -11.40
N THR A 16 -1.75 18.68 -12.62
CA THR A 16 -2.97 18.10 -13.21
C THR A 16 -2.59 17.29 -14.44
N ASP A 17 -3.49 16.45 -14.96
CA ASP A 17 -3.20 15.71 -16.21
C ASP A 17 -2.86 16.65 -17.39
N GLU A 18 -3.43 17.85 -17.41
CA GLU A 18 -3.18 18.85 -18.45
C GLU A 18 -1.80 19.51 -18.34
N THR A 19 -1.25 19.62 -17.12
CA THR A 19 0.04 20.28 -16.86
C THR A 19 1.17 19.28 -16.68
N PHE A 20 0.85 18.01 -16.43
CA PHE A 20 1.81 16.97 -16.19
C PHE A 20 2.56 16.60 -17.48
N SER A 21 3.88 16.61 -17.39
CA SER A 21 4.79 16.28 -18.48
C SER A 21 6.10 15.77 -17.91
N SER A 22 6.85 15.00 -18.70
CA SER A 22 8.16 14.49 -18.27
C SER A 22 9.15 15.62 -17.95
N SER A 23 9.03 16.79 -18.61
CA SER A 23 9.84 17.97 -18.30
C SER A 23 9.49 18.56 -16.93
N LEU A 24 8.19 18.69 -16.62
CA LEU A 24 7.74 19.13 -15.30
C LEU A 24 8.20 18.14 -14.23
N LEU A 25 8.04 16.84 -14.44
CA LEU A 25 8.48 15.82 -13.49
C LEU A 25 9.97 15.96 -13.18
N ASN A 26 10.81 16.05 -14.21
CA ASN A 26 12.25 16.24 -14.04
C ASN A 26 12.58 17.55 -13.30
N HIS A 27 11.89 18.65 -13.61
CA HIS A 27 12.07 19.91 -12.90
C HIS A 27 11.68 19.78 -11.41
N LEU A 28 10.58 19.09 -11.10
CA LEU A 28 10.18 18.81 -9.73
C LEU A 28 11.21 17.96 -9.00
N LEU A 29 11.71 16.88 -9.61
CA LEU A 29 12.76 16.04 -9.04
C LEU A 29 14.03 16.84 -8.71
N GLN A 30 14.47 17.71 -9.63
CA GLN A 30 15.61 18.60 -9.42
C GLN A 30 15.34 19.58 -8.27
N THR A 31 14.16 20.20 -8.22
CA THR A 31 13.78 21.12 -7.14
C THR A 31 13.72 20.42 -5.78
N LEU A 32 13.19 19.19 -5.73
CA LEU A 32 13.14 18.39 -4.51
C LEU A 32 14.54 17.97 -4.03
N SER A 33 15.48 17.77 -4.97
CA SER A 33 16.87 17.43 -4.64
C SER A 33 17.61 18.58 -3.91
N THR A 34 17.22 19.83 -4.15
CA THR A 34 17.84 21.02 -3.52
C THR A 34 17.27 21.34 -2.14
N LEU A 35 16.11 20.78 -1.76
CA LEU A 35 15.50 20.98 -0.44
C LEU A 35 16.40 20.49 0.69
N ASN A 36 16.27 21.08 1.88
CA ASN A 36 17.02 20.64 3.06
C ASN A 36 16.84 19.14 3.33
N ARG A 37 17.98 18.46 3.57
CA ARG A 37 18.05 17.02 3.83
C ARG A 37 17.21 16.62 5.04
N GLY A 38 16.72 15.37 5.04
CA GLY A 38 15.92 14.81 6.13
C GLY A 38 14.41 14.84 5.87
N VAL A 39 13.63 15.05 6.93
CA VAL A 39 12.16 14.81 6.95
C VAL A 39 11.40 15.68 5.95
N THR A 40 11.79 16.94 5.78
CA THR A 40 11.11 17.87 4.85
C THR A 40 11.18 17.38 3.41
N ARG A 41 12.36 16.93 2.98
CA ARG A 41 12.57 16.39 1.64
C ARG A 41 11.77 15.10 1.42
N LYS A 42 11.80 14.19 2.41
CA LYS A 42 11.01 12.94 2.37
C LYS A 42 9.52 13.23 2.21
N ASN A 43 8.97 14.13 3.02
CA ASN A 43 7.55 14.48 2.98
C ASN A 43 7.14 15.11 1.64
N ALA A 44 8.02 15.89 1.02
CA ALA A 44 7.76 16.47 -0.29
C ALA A 44 7.71 15.40 -1.40
N PHE A 45 8.63 14.42 -1.38
CA PHE A 45 8.57 13.27 -2.28
C PHE A 45 7.32 12.43 -2.06
N ASP A 46 7.00 12.08 -0.81
CA ASP A 46 5.79 11.31 -0.47
C ASP A 46 4.51 12.03 -0.93
N SER A 47 4.49 13.37 -0.85
CA SER A 47 3.37 14.20 -1.34
C SER A 47 3.26 14.19 -2.87
N LEU A 48 4.38 14.27 -3.59
CA LEU A 48 4.41 14.16 -5.05
C LEU A 48 3.94 12.78 -5.52
N ILE A 49 4.44 11.71 -4.90
CA ILE A 49 4.03 10.32 -5.16
C ILE A 49 2.52 10.18 -4.95
N THR A 50 2.00 10.70 -3.83
CA THR A 50 0.57 10.69 -3.54
C THR A 50 -0.24 11.45 -4.60
N ARG A 51 0.27 12.56 -5.13
CA ARG A 51 -0.40 13.32 -6.20
C ARG A 51 -0.41 12.56 -7.52
N LEU A 52 0.73 12.02 -7.95
CA LEU A 52 0.84 11.21 -9.18
C LEU A 52 -0.08 9.99 -9.13
N CYS A 53 -0.13 9.34 -7.98
CA CYS A 53 -1.08 8.28 -7.67
C CYS A 53 -2.53 8.73 -7.87
N LYS A 54 -2.94 9.90 -7.36
CA LYS A 54 -4.32 10.40 -7.58
C LYS A 54 -4.66 10.63 -9.06
N LEU A 55 -3.66 10.96 -9.87
CA LEU A 55 -3.77 11.13 -11.33
C LEU A 55 -3.61 9.80 -12.11
N GLN A 56 -3.42 8.68 -11.42
CA GLN A 56 -3.16 7.35 -12.00
C GLN A 56 -1.84 7.23 -12.79
N HIS A 57 -0.90 8.15 -12.62
CA HIS A 57 0.47 8.06 -13.16
C HIS A 57 1.35 7.18 -12.26
N VAL A 58 1.08 5.88 -12.27
CA VAL A 58 1.76 4.90 -11.39
C VAL A 58 3.23 4.75 -11.76
N ASP A 59 3.56 4.70 -13.05
CA ASP A 59 4.94 4.53 -13.52
C ASP A 59 5.82 5.72 -13.13
N ASP A 60 5.29 6.94 -13.27
CA ASP A 60 5.98 8.16 -12.81
C ASP A 60 6.15 8.18 -11.29
N ALA A 61 5.15 7.71 -10.54
CA ALA A 61 5.28 7.58 -9.08
C ALA A 61 6.41 6.61 -8.69
N LEU A 62 6.55 5.49 -9.41
CA LEU A 62 7.66 4.55 -9.21
C LEU A 62 9.00 5.17 -9.61
N HIS A 63 9.04 5.98 -10.67
CA HIS A 63 10.24 6.71 -11.07
C HIS A 63 10.70 7.70 -9.99
N VAL A 64 9.77 8.39 -9.33
CA VAL A 64 10.09 9.28 -8.19
C VAL A 64 10.69 8.47 -7.03
N ILE A 65 10.16 7.29 -6.73
CA ILE A 65 10.68 6.41 -5.67
C ILE A 65 12.10 5.94 -6.01
N GLU A 66 12.34 5.54 -7.25
CA GLU A 66 13.67 5.14 -7.72
C GLU A 66 14.66 6.30 -7.63
N TYR A 67 14.26 7.49 -8.07
CA TYR A 67 15.07 8.70 -7.94
C TYR A 67 15.42 8.98 -6.48
N MET A 68 14.44 8.88 -5.58
CA MET A 68 14.62 9.06 -4.15
C MET A 68 15.62 8.05 -3.56
N ALA A 69 15.61 6.81 -4.03
CA ALA A 69 16.57 5.77 -3.64
C ALA A 69 17.98 5.98 -4.22
N ARG A 70 18.13 6.66 -5.36
CA ARG A 70 19.45 6.95 -5.95
C ARG A 70 20.17 8.10 -5.26
N ILE A 71 19.43 9.09 -4.74
CA ILE A 71 20.00 10.27 -4.05
C ILE A 71 20.34 10.02 -2.56
N ASP A 72 20.40 8.74 -2.14
CA ASP A 72 20.41 8.24 -0.74
C ASP A 72 21.60 8.69 0.12
N ALA A 73 22.58 9.42 -0.43
CA ALA A 73 23.62 10.11 0.34
C ALA A 73 23.10 11.24 1.26
N GLY A 74 21.77 11.50 1.28
CA GLY A 74 21.15 12.64 1.95
C GLY A 74 20.09 12.35 3.01
N GLY A 75 19.88 11.09 3.43
CA GLY A 75 18.91 10.76 4.50
C GLY A 75 17.44 10.81 4.09
N CYS A 76 17.14 10.51 2.83
CA CYS A 76 15.80 10.55 2.25
C CYS A 76 15.40 9.19 1.67
N ARG A 77 15.51 8.13 2.47
CA ARG A 77 15.31 6.76 1.99
C ARG A 77 13.81 6.41 1.89
N PRO A 78 13.40 5.67 0.83
CA PRO A 78 12.04 5.13 0.75
C PRO A 78 11.72 4.24 1.96
N SER A 79 10.50 4.33 2.46
CA SER A 79 9.95 3.44 3.49
C SER A 79 8.67 2.80 2.98
N ALA A 80 8.15 1.78 3.67
CA ALA A 80 6.92 1.11 3.27
C ALA A 80 5.74 2.09 3.07
N THR A 81 5.68 3.14 3.89
CA THR A 81 4.70 4.25 3.76
C THR A 81 4.73 4.97 2.42
N THR A 82 5.91 5.11 1.81
CA THR A 82 6.11 5.76 0.51
C THR A 82 5.44 4.96 -0.62
N PHE A 83 5.35 3.63 -0.46
CA PHE A 83 4.75 2.72 -1.46
C PHE A 83 3.24 2.56 -1.32
N TYR A 84 2.64 2.87 -0.16
CA TYR A 84 1.21 2.65 0.07
C TYR A 84 0.27 3.35 -0.91
N PRO A 85 0.52 4.60 -1.36
CA PRO A 85 -0.31 5.22 -2.39
C PRO A 85 -0.35 4.38 -3.68
N VAL A 86 0.81 3.89 -4.13
CA VAL A 86 0.97 3.08 -5.33
C VAL A 86 0.25 1.73 -5.17
N LEU A 87 0.56 1.01 -4.09
CA LEU A 87 -0.07 -0.28 -3.80
C LEU A 87 -1.60 -0.14 -3.74
N ASN A 88 -2.11 0.85 -3.00
CA ASN A 88 -3.55 1.09 -2.84
C ASN A 88 -4.28 1.29 -4.18
N ILE A 89 -3.67 1.94 -5.16
CA ILE A 89 -4.27 2.11 -6.50
C ILE A 89 -4.28 0.80 -7.27
N LEU A 90 -3.15 0.12 -7.34
CA LEU A 90 -3.03 -1.14 -8.09
C LEU A 90 -3.98 -2.21 -7.53
N MET A 91 -4.13 -2.26 -6.20
CA MET A 91 -5.07 -3.16 -5.54
C MET A 91 -6.53 -2.78 -5.80
N ARG A 92 -6.88 -1.49 -5.85
CA ARG A 92 -8.23 -1.03 -6.26
C ARG A 92 -8.54 -1.37 -7.71
N GLN A 93 -7.53 -1.29 -8.59
CA GLN A 93 -7.62 -1.69 -9.99
C GLN A 93 -7.59 -3.22 -10.17
N LYS A 94 -7.38 -4.00 -9.10
CA LYS A 94 -7.20 -5.46 -9.14
C LYS A 94 -6.02 -5.92 -10.02
N ALA A 95 -5.02 -5.06 -10.21
CA ALA A 95 -3.81 -5.34 -10.97
C ALA A 95 -2.80 -6.12 -10.09
N ILE A 96 -3.11 -7.38 -9.79
CA ILE A 96 -2.35 -8.20 -8.84
C ILE A 96 -0.90 -8.42 -9.30
N ASP A 97 -0.67 -8.68 -10.59
CA ASP A 97 0.68 -8.89 -11.12
C ASP A 97 1.54 -7.62 -10.97
N HIS A 98 0.99 -6.45 -11.31
CA HIS A 98 1.66 -5.17 -11.06
C HIS A 98 1.91 -4.92 -9.57
N THR A 99 0.95 -5.27 -8.71
CA THR A 99 1.12 -5.13 -7.26
C THR A 99 2.28 -6.00 -6.75
N ARG A 100 2.43 -7.23 -7.30
CA ARG A 100 3.57 -8.11 -6.99
C ARG A 100 4.88 -7.51 -7.48
N CYS A 101 4.95 -7.02 -8.72
CA CYS A 101 6.14 -6.34 -9.25
C CYS A 101 6.57 -5.16 -8.37
N VAL A 102 5.62 -4.37 -7.86
CA VAL A 102 5.93 -3.26 -6.94
C VAL A 102 6.48 -3.76 -5.61
N VAL A 103 5.97 -4.87 -5.08
CA VAL A 103 6.54 -5.47 -3.86
C VAL A 103 7.93 -6.05 -4.08
N ASP A 104 8.16 -6.70 -5.22
CA ASP A 104 9.49 -7.17 -5.58
C ASP A 104 10.46 -5.98 -5.70
N PHE A 105 10.00 -4.87 -6.26
CA PHE A 105 10.76 -3.61 -6.30
C PHE A 105 11.01 -3.00 -4.89
N MET A 106 10.07 -3.12 -3.94
CA MET A 106 10.34 -2.72 -2.55
C MET A 106 11.50 -3.53 -1.96
N PHE A 107 11.53 -4.84 -2.21
CA PHE A 107 12.60 -5.72 -1.72
C PHE A 107 13.96 -5.39 -2.35
N THR A 108 14.02 -5.02 -3.64
CA THR A 108 15.30 -4.60 -4.25
C THR A 108 15.86 -3.33 -3.62
N LEU A 109 15.00 -2.46 -3.08
CA LEU A 109 15.40 -1.28 -2.29
C LEU A 109 15.63 -1.57 -0.79
N SER A 110 15.57 -2.85 -0.40
CA SER A 110 15.64 -3.32 0.99
C SER A 110 14.57 -2.67 1.89
N VAL A 111 13.37 -2.48 1.34
CA VAL A 111 12.17 -2.03 2.05
C VAL A 111 11.23 -3.23 2.19
N ASN A 112 11.01 -3.69 3.42
CA ASN A 112 10.08 -4.77 3.69
C ASN A 112 8.65 -4.25 3.87
N LEU A 113 7.66 -5.08 3.55
CA LEU A 113 6.27 -4.82 3.91
C LEU A 113 6.12 -4.89 5.44
N ASP A 114 5.44 -3.90 6.02
CA ASP A 114 4.97 -3.98 7.40
C ASP A 114 3.55 -4.60 7.45
N LEU A 115 2.97 -4.69 8.65
CA LEU A 115 1.59 -5.17 8.86
C LEU A 115 0.55 -4.41 8.02
N THR A 116 0.73 -3.10 7.83
CA THR A 116 -0.15 -2.25 7.01
C THR A 116 -0.04 -2.63 5.54
N GLY A 117 1.17 -2.90 5.04
CA GLY A 117 1.40 -3.39 3.69
C GLY A 117 0.68 -4.71 3.41
N HIS A 118 0.75 -5.66 4.34
CA HIS A 118 0.04 -6.94 4.25
C HIS A 118 -1.49 -6.79 4.36
N ASN A 119 -1.97 -5.95 5.27
CA ASN A 119 -3.39 -5.61 5.40
C ASN A 119 -3.98 -5.08 4.08
N TYR A 120 -3.18 -4.34 3.33
CA TYR A 120 -3.56 -3.82 2.03
C TYR A 120 -3.80 -4.94 1.00
N PHE A 121 -2.91 -5.95 0.93
CA PHE A 121 -3.12 -7.14 0.09
C PHE A 121 -4.40 -7.90 0.47
N LEU A 122 -4.67 -8.03 1.77
CA LEU A 122 -5.86 -8.71 2.27
C LEU A 122 -7.16 -7.97 1.89
N VAL A 123 -7.14 -6.64 1.98
CA VAL A 123 -8.24 -5.80 1.50
C VAL A 123 -8.40 -5.91 -0.02
N ALA A 124 -7.33 -6.05 -0.80
CA ALA A 124 -7.41 -6.29 -2.24
C ALA A 124 -8.09 -7.63 -2.57
N HIS A 125 -7.69 -8.70 -1.86
CA HIS A 125 -8.25 -10.03 -2.04
C HIS A 125 -9.72 -10.14 -1.58
N ARG A 126 -10.16 -9.30 -0.62
CA ARG A 126 -11.58 -9.15 -0.26
C ARG A 126 -12.48 -8.80 -1.46
N TYR A 127 -11.97 -8.08 -2.47
CA TYR A 127 -12.75 -7.66 -3.64
C TYR A 127 -12.68 -8.65 -4.82
N THR A 128 -11.70 -9.55 -4.84
CA THR A 128 -11.57 -10.59 -5.88
C THR A 128 -12.25 -11.89 -5.45
N GLY A 129 -12.44 -12.12 -4.15
CA GLY A 129 -13.04 -13.35 -3.64
C GLY A 129 -12.11 -14.57 -3.76
N ASP A 130 -10.84 -14.34 -4.10
CA ASP A 130 -9.84 -15.39 -4.23
C ASP A 130 -9.30 -15.80 -2.86
N VAL A 131 -10.04 -16.72 -2.22
CA VAL A 131 -9.73 -17.29 -0.91
C VAL A 131 -8.36 -17.99 -0.89
N ALA A 132 -7.92 -18.56 -2.02
CA ALA A 132 -6.64 -19.27 -2.08
C ALA A 132 -5.47 -18.29 -2.05
N ALA A 133 -5.55 -17.22 -2.83
CA ALA A 133 -4.54 -16.16 -2.79
C ALA A 133 -4.51 -15.46 -1.43
N ALA A 134 -5.68 -15.26 -0.80
CA ALA A 134 -5.78 -14.62 0.49
C ALA A 134 -5.21 -15.48 1.65
N ALA A 135 -5.38 -16.81 1.59
CA ALA A 135 -4.69 -17.75 2.48
C ALA A 135 -3.17 -17.74 2.26
N GLY A 136 -2.72 -17.57 1.02
CA GLY A 136 -1.32 -17.39 0.68
C GLY A 136 -0.70 -16.13 1.32
N VAL A 137 -1.44 -15.03 1.36
CA VAL A 137 -1.01 -13.81 2.06
C VAL A 137 -0.86 -14.05 3.55
N LEU A 138 -1.79 -14.77 4.18
CA LEU A 138 -1.72 -15.05 5.62
C LEU A 138 -0.55 -15.98 5.97
N LYS A 139 -0.24 -16.97 5.11
CA LYS A 139 0.97 -17.79 5.24
C LYS A 139 2.25 -16.96 5.09
N LYS A 140 2.26 -16.00 4.16
CA LYS A 140 3.41 -15.11 3.96
C LYS A 140 3.63 -14.16 5.15
N MET A 141 2.55 -13.67 5.76
CA MET A 141 2.63 -12.89 7.01
C MET A 141 3.31 -13.69 8.12
N GLU A 142 2.97 -14.98 8.27
CA GLU A 142 3.63 -15.85 9.25
C GLU A 142 5.11 -16.10 8.94
N GLU A 143 5.44 -16.34 7.66
CA GLU A 143 6.83 -16.49 7.20
C GLU A 143 7.66 -15.22 7.47
N ASP A 144 7.04 -14.04 7.33
CA ASP A 144 7.64 -12.74 7.62
C ASP A 144 7.63 -12.40 9.14
N GLY A 145 7.09 -13.28 9.99
CA GLY A 145 7.02 -13.09 11.45
C GLY A 145 5.98 -12.05 11.90
N ILE A 146 5.01 -11.73 11.03
CA ILE A 146 3.97 -10.72 11.24
C ILE A 146 2.66 -11.42 11.63
N GLY A 147 2.19 -11.19 12.85
CA GLY A 147 0.89 -11.70 13.30
C GLY A 147 -0.28 -11.03 12.58
N ALA A 148 -1.21 -11.84 12.07
CA ALA A 148 -2.47 -11.36 11.50
C ALA A 148 -3.34 -10.69 12.59
N ASP A 149 -4.00 -9.59 12.26
CA ASP A 149 -4.89 -8.85 13.17
C ASP A 149 -6.37 -9.10 12.89
N ALA A 150 -7.26 -8.53 13.70
CA ALA A 150 -8.71 -8.68 13.50
C ALA A 150 -9.17 -8.19 12.12
N ARG A 151 -8.52 -7.16 11.56
CA ARG A 151 -8.86 -6.63 10.24
C ARG A 151 -8.47 -7.57 9.11
N THR A 152 -7.35 -8.27 9.28
CA THR A 152 -6.88 -9.34 8.39
C THR A 152 -7.94 -10.43 8.27
N PHE A 153 -8.37 -10.99 9.41
CA PHE A 153 -9.37 -12.05 9.43
C PHE A 153 -10.74 -11.58 8.94
N ASP A 154 -11.18 -10.38 9.32
CA ASP A 154 -12.45 -9.81 8.83
C ASP A 154 -12.47 -9.69 7.30
N ALA A 155 -11.37 -9.23 6.69
CA ALA A 155 -11.27 -9.11 5.23
C ALA A 155 -11.36 -10.48 4.53
N LEU A 156 -10.73 -11.49 5.11
CA LEU A 156 -10.70 -12.87 4.59
C LEU A 156 -12.04 -13.57 4.69
N VAL A 157 -12.68 -13.49 5.85
CA VAL A 157 -14.00 -14.09 6.08
C VAL A 157 -15.03 -13.46 5.14
N LEU A 158 -15.04 -12.13 5.01
CA LEU A 158 -15.95 -11.44 4.09
C LEU A 158 -15.68 -11.78 2.61
N GLY A 159 -14.42 -11.97 2.23
CA GLY A 159 -14.04 -12.43 0.90
C GLY A 159 -14.57 -13.84 0.60
N ALA A 160 -14.40 -14.77 1.54
CA ALA A 160 -14.87 -16.15 1.42
C ALA A 160 -16.41 -16.25 1.39
N CYS A 161 -17.12 -15.47 2.22
CA CYS A 161 -18.58 -15.38 2.17
C CYS A 161 -19.08 -14.89 0.81
N LYS A 162 -18.42 -13.91 0.19
CA LYS A 162 -18.81 -13.36 -1.12
C LYS A 162 -18.76 -14.38 -2.26
N VAL A 163 -17.86 -15.35 -2.19
CA VAL A 163 -17.74 -16.43 -3.20
C VAL A 163 -18.47 -17.71 -2.78
N LYS A 164 -19.35 -17.63 -1.78
CA LYS A 164 -20.12 -18.76 -1.22
C LYS A 164 -19.25 -19.93 -0.75
N LYS A 165 -17.98 -19.67 -0.40
CA LYS A 165 -17.05 -20.65 0.20
C LYS A 165 -17.16 -20.61 1.72
N VAL A 166 -18.30 -21.08 2.22
CA VAL A 166 -18.66 -21.05 3.65
C VAL A 166 -17.65 -21.81 4.51
N ASP A 167 -17.19 -22.99 4.05
CA ASP A 167 -16.22 -23.80 4.81
C ASP A 167 -14.88 -23.09 4.97
N GLY A 168 -14.41 -22.40 3.92
CA GLY A 168 -13.20 -21.59 3.98
C GLY A 168 -13.34 -20.41 4.95
N ALA A 169 -14.50 -19.74 4.95
CA ALA A 169 -14.81 -18.69 5.90
C ALA A 169 -14.79 -19.20 7.35
N MET A 170 -15.37 -20.37 7.60
CA MET A 170 -15.42 -20.98 8.93
C MET A 170 -14.03 -21.40 9.44
N MET A 171 -13.17 -21.95 8.56
CA MET A 171 -11.78 -22.25 8.94
C MET A 171 -10.99 -20.99 9.31
N LEU A 172 -11.23 -19.87 8.61
CA LEU A 172 -10.60 -18.59 8.92
C LEU A 172 -11.07 -18.03 10.27
N VAL A 173 -12.36 -18.14 10.60
CA VAL A 173 -12.89 -17.76 11.92
C VAL A 173 -12.30 -18.63 13.03
N LYS A 174 -12.15 -19.95 12.79
CA LYS A 174 -11.52 -20.84 13.77
C LYS A 174 -10.07 -20.44 14.04
N ARG A 175 -9.31 -20.22 12.98
CA ARG A 175 -7.91 -19.78 13.09
C ARG A 175 -7.77 -18.43 13.80
N MET A 176 -8.69 -17.49 13.56
CA MET A 176 -8.74 -16.22 14.29
C MET A 176 -8.85 -16.41 15.80
N VAL A 177 -9.63 -17.40 16.26
CA VAL A 177 -9.76 -17.75 17.68
C VAL A 177 -8.48 -18.41 18.20
N ASP A 178 -7.92 -19.35 17.44
CA ASP A 178 -6.70 -20.06 17.80
C ASP A 178 -5.50 -19.10 17.95
N ASP A 179 -5.45 -18.05 17.12
CA ASP A 179 -4.42 -16.99 17.15
C ASP A 179 -4.70 -15.93 18.25
N GLY A 180 -5.76 -16.10 19.06
CA GLY A 180 -6.12 -15.18 20.15
C GLY A 180 -6.66 -13.83 19.67
N VAL A 181 -7.05 -13.71 18.40
CA VAL A 181 -7.55 -12.48 17.81
C VAL A 181 -9.05 -12.34 18.11
N PRO A 182 -9.49 -11.23 18.73
CA PRO A 182 -10.89 -11.09 19.15
C PRO A 182 -11.84 -10.99 17.95
N ILE A 183 -12.79 -11.91 17.85
CA ILE A 183 -13.88 -11.86 16.86
C ILE A 183 -14.67 -10.57 17.05
N ARG A 184 -14.57 -9.64 16.09
CA ARG A 184 -15.41 -8.45 16.04
C ARG A 184 -16.77 -8.83 15.46
N CYS A 185 -17.58 -9.45 16.30
CA CYS A 185 -18.88 -9.99 15.94
C CYS A 185 -19.92 -8.87 15.76
N TRP A 186 -20.42 -8.70 14.52
CA TRP A 186 -21.85 -8.48 14.26
C TRP A 186 -22.28 -8.95 12.86
N ASP A 187 -21.38 -9.04 11.87
CA ASP A 187 -21.78 -9.35 10.47
C ASP A 187 -21.64 -10.84 10.07
N ILE A 188 -20.88 -11.66 10.81
CA ILE A 188 -20.57 -13.04 10.41
C ILE A 188 -21.70 -14.01 10.84
N ARG A 189 -22.21 -13.88 12.07
CA ARG A 189 -23.25 -14.78 12.58
C ARG A 189 -24.64 -14.50 11.98
N CYS A 190 -24.92 -13.26 11.57
CA CYS A 190 -26.19 -12.89 10.93
C CYS A 190 -26.26 -13.17 9.42
N ARG A 191 -25.17 -13.58 8.76
CA ARG A 191 -25.14 -13.90 7.32
C ARG A 191 -25.05 -15.39 6.99
N PHE A 192 -24.89 -16.24 8.01
CA PHE A 192 -24.92 -17.70 7.85
C PHE A 192 -26.26 -18.33 8.25
N ASP A 193 -27.17 -17.54 8.81
CA ASP A 193 -28.57 -17.94 9.00
C ASP A 193 -29.42 -17.24 7.92
N TYR A 194 -30.13 -18.06 7.14
CA TYR A 194 -31.05 -17.82 6.01
C TYR A 194 -30.47 -17.82 4.58
#